data_AF-A0A950ZBY9-F1
#
_entry.id   AF-A0A950ZBY9-F1
#
_cell.length_a   1.000
_cell.length_b   1.000
_cell.length_c   1.000
_cell.angle_alpha   90.00
_cell.angle_beta   90.00
_cell.angle_gamma   90.00
#
_symmetry.space_group_name_H-M   'P 1'
#
loop_
_entity.id
_entity.type
_entity.pdbx_description
1 polymer ?
#
loop_
_entity_poly.entity_id
_entity_poly.type
_entity_poly.pdbx_seq_one_letter_code
_entity_poly.pdbx_strand_id
1 'polypeptide(L)'
;MRKFIVPLLLLLTSAVFASPAASTRPNDREWSLIAADFQWIQTLRAAQKQPAPNSTRKEQIELLLENHRKIEPTYVAFVDKVRDYWERTGDPRAATLLANEKIALGDEYMNVLSRYDKAIALYRAALEFDAANSIAQQRIALAEQKRYVSMSSFATVKTGMKEEEVRKLVGLPREDWIKQVVQNNRVYSVWIYPKSDGGASAIYFDNGVVYHTNWNAAAPPAPATSK
;
A
#
# COMPACT_ATOMS: atom_id res chain seq x y z
N MET A 1 32.17 -48.11 -67.51
CA MET A 1 32.64 -48.25 -66.11
C MET A 1 32.11 -47.07 -65.31
N ARG A 2 31.40 -47.35 -64.21
CA ARG A 2 30.55 -46.43 -63.43
C ARG A 2 31.41 -45.45 -62.61
N LYS A 3 31.11 -44.15 -62.67
CA LYS A 3 31.65 -43.14 -61.75
C LYS A 3 30.63 -42.91 -60.63
N PHE A 4 31.06 -43.15 -59.38
CA PHE A 4 30.28 -42.97 -58.17
C PHE A 4 30.10 -41.48 -57.85
N ILE A 5 28.86 -41.08 -57.55
CA ILE A 5 28.49 -39.79 -56.95
C ILE A 5 28.46 -40.01 -55.43
N VAL A 6 29.30 -39.29 -54.70
CA VAL A 6 29.27 -39.22 -53.23
C VAL A 6 28.48 -37.98 -52.83
N PRO A 7 27.39 -38.07 -52.05
CA PRO A 7 26.82 -36.90 -51.42
C PRO A 7 27.51 -36.65 -50.08
N LEU A 8 28.16 -35.49 -49.97
CA LEU A 8 28.70 -34.94 -48.73
C LEU A 8 27.51 -34.46 -47.88
N LEU A 9 27.15 -35.23 -46.85
CA LEU A 9 26.13 -34.87 -45.88
C LEU A 9 26.74 -33.86 -44.89
N LEU A 10 26.40 -32.58 -45.05
CA LEU A 10 26.77 -31.51 -44.12
C LEU A 10 25.83 -31.56 -42.90
N LEU A 11 26.31 -32.16 -41.81
CA LEU A 11 25.67 -32.13 -40.50
C LEU A 11 25.85 -30.72 -39.90
N LEU A 12 24.83 -29.87 -40.07
CA LEU A 12 24.65 -28.64 -39.32
C LEU A 12 24.25 -28.99 -37.88
N THR A 13 25.24 -29.16 -37.00
CA THR A 13 25.01 -29.19 -35.55
C THR A 13 24.70 -27.76 -35.08
N SER A 14 23.42 -27.43 -34.99
CA SER A 14 22.95 -26.24 -34.28
C SER A 14 23.23 -26.42 -32.79
N ALA A 15 24.33 -25.84 -32.31
CA ALA A 15 24.59 -25.67 -30.89
C ALA A 15 23.55 -24.68 -30.31
N VAL A 16 22.46 -25.22 -29.78
CA VAL A 16 21.57 -24.46 -28.90
C VAL A 16 22.38 -24.15 -27.65
N PHE A 17 22.85 -22.90 -27.51
CA PHE A 17 23.35 -22.39 -26.24
C PHE A 17 22.17 -22.37 -25.26
N ALA A 18 21.95 -23.49 -24.58
CA ALA A 18 21.08 -23.53 -23.43
C ALA A 18 21.70 -22.63 -22.37
N SER A 19 21.13 -21.44 -22.16
CA SER A 19 21.46 -20.63 -21.00
C SER A 19 21.39 -21.52 -19.77
N PRO A 20 22.42 -21.57 -18.91
CA PRO A 20 22.39 -22.40 -17.72
C PRO A 20 21.15 -22.03 -16.91
N ALA A 21 20.34 -23.04 -16.57
CA ALA A 21 19.13 -22.84 -15.78
C ALA A 21 19.48 -22.09 -14.47
N ALA A 22 18.62 -21.17 -14.07
CA ALA A 22 18.83 -20.39 -12.85
C ALA A 22 18.94 -21.31 -11.62
N SER A 23 19.85 -20.99 -10.69
CA SER A 23 20.14 -21.82 -9.51
C SER A 23 18.92 -21.98 -8.62
N THR A 24 18.54 -23.21 -8.24
CA THR A 24 17.49 -23.46 -7.25
C THR A 24 17.96 -23.36 -5.80
N ARG A 25 19.23 -23.03 -5.59
CA ARG A 25 19.82 -22.83 -4.26
C ARG A 25 20.20 -21.37 -4.03
N PRO A 26 20.07 -20.86 -2.80
CA PRO A 26 20.57 -19.54 -2.43
C PRO A 26 22.03 -19.37 -2.81
N ASN A 27 22.39 -18.20 -3.35
CA ASN A 27 23.75 -17.89 -3.78
C ASN A 27 24.08 -16.44 -3.50
N ASP A 28 25.19 -16.21 -2.78
CA ASP A 28 25.61 -14.88 -2.35
C ASP A 28 25.94 -13.96 -3.52
N ARG A 29 26.39 -14.49 -4.67
CA ARG A 29 26.64 -13.64 -5.84
C ARG A 29 25.36 -13.01 -6.37
N GLU A 30 24.31 -13.81 -6.53
CA GLU A 30 23.01 -13.34 -7.03
C GLU A 30 22.34 -12.43 -5.99
N TRP A 31 22.38 -12.82 -4.71
CA TRP A 31 21.92 -11.98 -3.61
C TRP A 31 22.65 -10.63 -3.56
N SER A 32 23.96 -10.59 -3.77
CA SER A 32 24.72 -9.32 -3.77
C SER A 32 24.25 -8.36 -4.87
N LEU A 33 23.84 -8.88 -6.02
CA LEU A 33 23.25 -8.07 -7.09
C LEU A 33 21.87 -7.54 -6.71
N ILE A 34 21.02 -8.39 -6.13
CA ILE A 34 19.71 -7.98 -5.61
C ILE A 34 19.87 -6.90 -4.53
N ALA A 35 20.82 -7.07 -3.62
CA ALA A 35 21.11 -6.09 -2.58
C ALA A 35 21.60 -4.76 -3.16
N ALA A 36 22.45 -4.78 -4.20
CA ALA A 36 22.88 -3.56 -4.89
C ALA A 36 21.70 -2.85 -5.58
N ASP A 37 20.85 -3.60 -6.29
CA ASP A 37 19.62 -3.05 -6.90
C ASP A 37 18.71 -2.43 -5.83
N PHE A 38 18.58 -3.08 -4.68
CA PHE A 38 17.80 -2.56 -3.57
C PHE A 38 18.35 -1.23 -3.04
N GLN A 39 19.67 -1.13 -2.83
CA GLN A 39 20.31 0.14 -2.42
C GLN A 39 20.10 1.24 -3.45
N TRP A 40 20.09 0.90 -4.74
CA TRP A 40 19.74 1.85 -5.78
C TRP A 40 18.29 2.33 -5.67
N ILE A 41 17.32 1.44 -5.45
CA ILE A 41 15.92 1.83 -5.19
C ILE A 41 15.83 2.76 -3.96
N GLN A 42 16.56 2.48 -2.88
CA GLN A 42 16.58 3.36 -1.70
C GLN A 42 17.15 4.74 -2.02
N THR A 43 18.20 4.81 -2.85
CA THR A 43 18.77 6.07 -3.33
C THR A 43 17.75 6.86 -4.15
N LEU A 44 17.02 6.21 -5.05
CA LEU A 44 15.96 6.83 -5.82
C LEU A 44 14.83 7.36 -4.93
N ARG A 45 14.43 6.59 -3.91
CA ARG A 45 13.40 7.02 -2.93
C ARG A 45 13.86 8.23 -2.13
N ALA A 46 15.09 8.22 -1.63
CA ALA A 46 15.66 9.32 -0.86
C ALA A 46 15.79 10.62 -1.68
N ALA A 47 16.01 10.49 -2.99
CA ALA A 47 16.07 11.62 -3.91
C ALA A 47 14.68 12.23 -4.24
N GLN A 48 13.58 11.58 -3.86
CA GLN A 48 12.24 12.10 -4.14
C GLN A 48 11.93 13.32 -3.25
N LYS A 49 11.15 14.24 -3.82
CA LYS A 49 10.72 15.45 -3.12
C LYS A 49 9.86 15.06 -1.92
N GLN A 50 10.21 15.61 -0.76
CA GLN A 50 9.46 15.42 0.49
C GLN A 50 8.35 16.47 0.62
N PRO A 51 7.22 16.11 1.25
CA PRO A 51 6.16 17.08 1.53
C PRO A 51 6.66 18.20 2.44
N ALA A 52 6.28 19.45 2.15
CA ALA A 52 6.59 20.56 3.04
C ALA A 52 5.89 20.36 4.40
N PRO A 53 6.46 20.85 5.53
CA PRO A 53 5.86 20.66 6.86
C PRO A 53 4.43 21.19 6.99
N ASN A 54 4.07 22.18 6.19
CA ASN A 54 2.75 22.82 6.12
C ASN A 54 1.94 22.42 4.88
N SER A 55 2.38 21.42 4.11
CA SER A 55 1.64 20.93 2.95
C SER A 55 0.29 20.37 3.37
N THR A 56 -0.74 20.69 2.61
CA THR A 56 -2.06 20.11 2.75
C THR A 56 -1.99 18.61 2.46
N ARG A 57 -2.94 17.84 3.02
CA ARG A 57 -3.00 16.39 2.75
C ARG A 57 -3.12 16.06 1.27
N LYS A 58 -3.91 16.85 0.52
CA LYS A 58 -4.07 16.67 -0.92
C LYS A 58 -2.72 16.79 -1.63
N GLU A 59 -1.95 17.82 -1.32
CA GLU A 59 -0.59 18.00 -1.85
C GLU A 59 0.33 16.83 -1.44
N GLN A 60 0.22 16.33 -0.21
CA GLN A 60 0.99 15.15 0.23
C GLN A 60 0.65 13.91 -0.59
N ILE A 61 -0.64 13.68 -0.88
CA ILE A 61 -1.11 12.54 -1.69
C ILE A 61 -0.63 12.69 -3.14
N GLU A 62 -0.83 13.86 -3.75
CA GLU A 62 -0.40 14.13 -5.12
C GLU A 62 1.11 13.96 -5.27
N LEU A 63 1.89 14.47 -4.32
CA LEU A 63 3.33 14.31 -4.30
C LEU A 63 3.75 12.84 -4.14
N LEU A 64 3.10 12.10 -3.23
CA LEU A 64 3.37 10.67 -3.03
C LEU A 64 3.11 9.87 -4.32
N LEU A 65 1.97 10.10 -4.97
CA LEU A 65 1.62 9.45 -6.23
C LEU A 65 2.59 9.81 -7.36
N GLU A 66 3.01 11.08 -7.44
CA GLU A 66 4.01 11.50 -8.42
C GLU A 66 5.36 10.81 -8.19
N ASN A 67 5.80 10.74 -6.92
CA ASN A 67 7.03 10.07 -6.53
C ASN A 67 6.98 8.57 -6.85
N HIS A 68 5.87 7.90 -6.55
CA HIS A 68 5.63 6.49 -6.92
C HIS A 68 5.74 6.28 -8.42
N ARG A 69 5.04 7.09 -9.23
CA ARG A 69 5.06 6.99 -10.69
C ARG A 69 6.48 7.10 -11.27
N LYS A 70 7.36 7.91 -10.66
CA LYS A 70 8.75 8.06 -11.11
C LYS A 70 9.59 6.81 -10.87
N ILE A 71 9.38 6.12 -9.75
CA ILE A 71 10.18 4.95 -9.36
C ILE A 71 9.56 3.62 -9.79
N GLU A 72 8.26 3.61 -10.11
CA GLU A 72 7.46 2.41 -10.36
C GLU A 72 8.09 1.45 -11.38
N PRO A 73 8.56 1.87 -12.58
CA PRO A 73 9.11 0.93 -13.56
C PRO A 73 10.32 0.15 -13.02
N THR A 74 11.23 0.84 -12.32
CA THR A 74 12.42 0.24 -11.73
C THR A 74 12.06 -0.61 -10.52
N TYR A 75 11.12 -0.13 -9.70
CA TYR A 75 10.68 -0.82 -8.48
C TYR A 75 9.94 -2.13 -8.79
N VAL A 76 9.01 -2.12 -9.75
CA VAL A 76 8.27 -3.33 -10.15
C VAL A 76 9.20 -4.41 -10.68
N ALA A 77 10.12 -4.04 -11.59
CA ALA A 77 11.12 -4.97 -12.12
C ALA A 77 12.00 -5.56 -11.00
N PHE A 78 12.38 -4.73 -10.03
CA PHE A 78 13.13 -5.18 -8.86
C PHE A 78 12.33 -6.16 -7.98
N VAL A 79 11.07 -5.85 -7.64
CA VAL A 79 10.22 -6.74 -6.84
C VAL A 79 10.00 -8.08 -7.53
N ASP A 80 9.76 -8.07 -8.85
CA ASP A 80 9.63 -9.29 -9.64
C ASP A 80 10.89 -10.15 -9.59
N LYS A 81 12.06 -9.52 -9.69
CA LYS A 81 13.36 -10.21 -9.56
C LYS A 81 13.55 -10.83 -8.17
N VAL A 82 13.21 -10.12 -7.10
CA VAL A 82 13.32 -10.64 -5.73
C VAL A 82 12.35 -11.80 -5.51
N ARG A 83 11.12 -11.67 -6.03
CA ARG A 83 10.10 -12.72 -5.96
C ARG A 83 10.52 -13.98 -6.69
N ASP A 84 11.00 -13.88 -7.94
CA ASP A 84 11.54 -15.03 -8.68
C ASP A 84 12.65 -15.74 -7.88
N TYR A 85 13.60 -14.96 -7.35
CA TYR A 85 14.68 -15.50 -6.54
C TYR A 85 14.16 -16.21 -5.28
N TRP A 86 13.18 -15.63 -4.58
CA TRP A 86 12.57 -16.26 -3.40
C TRP A 86 11.82 -17.54 -3.76
N GLU A 87 10.96 -17.53 -4.78
CA GLU A 87 10.18 -18.70 -5.22
C GLU A 87 11.08 -19.85 -5.65
N ARG A 88 12.20 -19.54 -6.31
CA ARG A 88 13.17 -20.53 -6.79
C ARG A 88 14.07 -21.09 -5.70
N THR A 89 14.47 -20.28 -4.71
CA THR A 89 15.54 -20.64 -3.77
C THR A 89 15.08 -20.82 -2.32
N GLY A 90 13.92 -20.27 -1.95
CA GLY A 90 13.45 -20.21 -0.57
C GLY A 90 14.33 -19.37 0.36
N ASP A 91 15.20 -18.48 -0.18
CA ASP A 91 16.12 -17.70 0.62
C ASP A 91 15.38 -16.76 1.59
N PRO A 92 15.56 -16.90 2.92
CA PRO A 92 14.85 -16.09 3.91
C PRO A 92 15.16 -14.60 3.77
N ARG A 93 16.34 -14.23 3.26
CA ARG A 93 16.71 -12.82 3.06
C ARG A 93 15.79 -12.13 2.05
N ALA A 94 15.40 -12.85 1.00
CA ALA A 94 14.46 -12.35 -0.01
C ALA A 94 13.03 -12.25 0.56
N ALA A 95 12.63 -13.23 1.37
CA ALA A 95 11.34 -13.21 2.07
C ALA A 95 11.23 -11.98 3.00
N THR A 96 12.26 -11.72 3.82
CA THR A 96 12.32 -10.53 4.68
C THR A 96 12.25 -9.24 3.86
N LEU A 97 12.94 -9.17 2.71
CA LEU A 97 12.90 -7.99 1.85
C LEU A 97 11.49 -7.75 1.31
N LEU A 98 10.84 -8.79 0.76
CA LEU A 98 9.48 -8.70 0.25
C LEU A 98 8.48 -8.30 1.34
N ALA A 99 8.61 -8.87 2.55
CA ALA A 99 7.80 -8.50 3.70
C ALA A 99 7.96 -7.01 4.05
N ASN A 100 9.21 -6.51 4.12
CA ASN A 100 9.48 -5.11 4.43
C ASN A 100 8.91 -4.15 3.39
N GLU A 101 8.96 -4.51 2.11
CA GLU A 101 8.38 -3.70 1.04
C GLU A 101 6.84 -3.66 1.12
N LYS A 102 6.19 -4.77 1.51
CA LYS A 102 4.75 -4.77 1.81
C LYS A 102 4.42 -3.88 3.01
N ILE A 103 5.23 -3.91 4.07
CA ILE A 103 5.06 -3.06 5.25
C ILE A 103 5.22 -1.58 4.88
N ALA A 104 6.23 -1.22 4.10
CA ALA A 104 6.48 0.15 3.66
C ALA A 104 5.28 0.72 2.87
N LEU A 105 4.76 -0.03 1.90
CA LEU A 105 3.57 0.37 1.16
C LEU A 105 2.32 0.42 2.08
N GLY A 106 2.20 -0.51 3.03
CA GLY A 106 1.14 -0.51 4.03
C GLY A 106 1.15 0.77 4.88
N ASP A 107 2.34 1.21 5.31
CA ASP A 107 2.53 2.43 6.10
C ASP A 107 2.10 3.70 5.32
N GLU A 108 2.28 3.75 4.00
CA GLU A 108 1.78 4.84 3.16
C GLU A 108 0.23 4.85 3.08
N TYR A 109 -0.39 3.68 2.85
CA TYR A 109 -1.86 3.56 2.87
C TYR A 109 -2.44 3.93 4.24
N MET A 110 -1.74 3.60 5.31
CA MET A 110 -2.15 3.89 6.68
C MET A 110 -2.03 5.39 7.01
N ASN A 111 -0.87 5.99 6.76
CA ASN A 111 -0.52 7.31 7.29
C ASN A 111 -0.91 8.45 6.36
N VAL A 112 -0.82 8.25 5.04
CA VAL A 112 -1.11 9.31 4.07
C VAL A 112 -2.55 9.20 3.58
N LEU A 113 -3.00 8.00 3.24
CA LEU A 113 -4.31 7.76 2.61
C LEU A 113 -5.44 7.44 3.60
N SER A 114 -5.13 7.14 4.87
CA SER A 114 -6.09 6.62 5.87
C SER A 114 -6.92 5.43 5.35
N ARG A 115 -6.37 4.64 4.42
CA ARG A 115 -7.02 3.46 3.85
C ARG A 115 -6.61 2.23 4.66
N TYR A 116 -7.12 2.16 5.89
CA TYR A 116 -6.76 1.11 6.86
C TYR A 116 -6.98 -0.31 6.31
N ASP A 117 -8.06 -0.55 5.56
CA ASP A 117 -8.34 -1.85 4.95
C ASP A 117 -7.23 -2.30 3.99
N LYS A 118 -6.70 -1.38 3.19
CA LYS A 118 -5.61 -1.66 2.23
C LYS A 118 -4.28 -1.84 2.96
N ALA A 119 -4.03 -1.03 3.98
CA ALA A 119 -2.86 -1.20 4.84
C ALA A 119 -2.86 -2.59 5.51
N ILE A 120 -3.98 -3.00 6.11
CA ILE A 120 -4.15 -4.34 6.73
C ILE A 120 -3.89 -5.45 5.71
N ALA A 121 -4.43 -5.34 4.49
CA ALA A 121 -4.20 -6.33 3.44
C ALA A 121 -2.71 -6.45 3.09
N LEU A 122 -1.99 -5.33 3.01
CA LEU A 122 -0.54 -5.32 2.74
C LEU A 122 0.27 -5.90 3.89
N TYR A 123 -0.06 -5.55 5.15
CA TYR A 123 0.61 -6.14 6.30
C TYR A 123 0.36 -7.64 6.41
N ARG A 124 -0.85 -8.12 6.08
CA ARG A 124 -1.13 -9.57 6.00
C ARG A 124 -0.33 -10.24 4.89
N ALA A 125 -0.21 -9.61 3.71
CA ALA A 125 0.66 -10.11 2.64
C ALA A 125 2.13 -10.14 3.06
N ALA A 126 2.59 -9.24 3.95
CA ALA A 126 3.93 -9.33 4.52
C ALA A 126 4.11 -10.61 5.35
N LEU A 127 3.10 -11.01 6.11
CA LEU A 127 3.10 -12.24 6.92
C LEU A 127 3.08 -13.52 6.08
N GLU A 128 2.70 -13.46 4.81
CA GLU A 128 2.82 -14.60 3.89
C GLU A 128 4.29 -14.91 3.55
N PHE A 129 5.16 -13.90 3.57
CA PHE A 129 6.61 -14.07 3.39
C PHE A 129 7.34 -14.32 4.72
N ASP A 130 6.93 -13.62 5.79
CA ASP A 130 7.53 -13.70 7.11
C ASP A 130 6.45 -13.71 8.20
N ALA A 131 5.97 -14.91 8.56
CA ALA A 131 4.87 -15.08 9.52
C ALA A 131 5.21 -14.60 10.94
N ALA A 132 6.49 -14.55 11.30
CA ALA A 132 6.96 -14.13 12.62
C ALA A 132 7.24 -12.62 12.70
N ASN A 133 6.95 -11.86 11.63
CA ASN A 133 7.23 -10.43 11.57
C ASN A 133 6.40 -9.63 12.59
N SER A 134 7.02 -9.28 13.71
CA SER A 134 6.36 -8.56 14.81
C SER A 134 5.92 -7.15 14.40
N ILE A 135 6.62 -6.51 13.45
CA ILE A 135 6.27 -5.18 12.95
C ILE A 135 4.94 -5.26 12.20
N ALA A 136 4.80 -6.19 11.25
CA ALA A 136 3.56 -6.38 10.51
C ALA A 136 2.37 -6.68 11.45
N GLN A 137 2.56 -7.55 12.45
CA GLN A 137 1.52 -7.86 13.45
C GLN A 137 1.07 -6.62 14.23
N GLN A 138 2.01 -5.80 14.72
CA GLN A 138 1.70 -4.56 15.42
C GLN A 138 0.97 -3.55 14.52
N ARG A 139 1.40 -3.45 13.26
CA ARG A 139 0.78 -2.56 12.26
C ARG A 139 -0.66 -2.97 11.93
N ILE A 140 -0.95 -4.27 11.83
CA ILE A 140 -2.33 -4.78 11.69
C ILE A 140 -3.17 -4.35 12.90
N ALA A 141 -2.71 -4.59 14.12
CA ALA A 141 -3.46 -4.24 15.32
C ALA A 141 -3.77 -2.73 15.39
N LEU A 142 -2.77 -1.89 15.08
CA LEU A 142 -2.95 -0.44 15.04
C LEU A 142 -3.92 0.00 13.94
N ALA A 143 -3.84 -0.61 12.75
CA ALA A 143 -4.73 -0.29 11.65
C ALA A 143 -6.18 -0.73 11.94
N GLU A 144 -6.40 -1.89 12.55
CA GLU A 144 -7.74 -2.35 12.97
C GLU A 144 -8.35 -1.41 14.02
N GLN A 145 -7.55 -0.93 14.98
CA GLN A 145 -8.00 0.04 15.98
C GLN A 145 -8.44 1.37 15.33
N LYS A 146 -7.72 1.83 14.30
CA LYS A 146 -7.99 3.10 13.62
C LYS A 146 -9.02 2.99 12.51
N ARG A 147 -9.34 1.77 12.08
CA ARG A 147 -10.22 1.49 10.94
C ARG A 147 -11.61 2.07 11.15
N TYR A 148 -12.09 2.04 12.39
CA TYR A 148 -13.44 2.46 12.75
C TYR A 148 -13.40 3.56 13.80
N VAL A 149 -14.36 4.48 13.68
CA VAL A 149 -14.56 5.48 14.72
C VAL A 149 -15.17 4.84 15.98
N SER A 150 -14.62 5.18 17.14
CA SER A 150 -15.19 4.79 18.43
C SER A 150 -16.26 5.79 18.87
N MET A 151 -17.29 5.30 19.58
CA MET A 151 -18.33 6.16 20.15
C MET A 151 -17.74 7.15 21.17
N SER A 152 -16.76 6.72 21.96
CA SER A 152 -16.11 7.56 22.96
C SER A 152 -15.36 8.75 22.35
N SER A 153 -14.57 8.51 21.29
CA SER A 153 -13.89 9.59 20.57
C SER A 153 -14.89 10.51 19.89
N PHE A 154 -15.91 9.95 19.23
CA PHE A 154 -16.92 10.74 18.52
C PHE A 154 -17.76 11.63 19.45
N ALA A 155 -18.20 11.09 20.59
CA ALA A 155 -18.98 11.83 21.58
C ALA A 155 -18.23 13.01 22.21
N THR A 156 -16.90 13.04 22.09
CA THR A 156 -16.06 14.14 22.57
C THR A 156 -16.11 15.35 21.62
N VAL A 157 -16.54 15.18 20.36
CA VAL A 157 -16.65 16.26 19.38
C VAL A 157 -17.82 17.18 19.71
N LYS A 158 -17.56 18.48 19.75
CA LYS A 158 -18.53 19.53 20.08
C LYS A 158 -18.64 20.57 18.97
N THR A 159 -19.81 21.17 18.83
CA THR A 159 -20.01 22.37 18.02
C THR A 159 -18.99 23.45 18.40
N GLY A 160 -18.41 24.10 17.40
CA GLY A 160 -17.36 25.11 17.58
C GLY A 160 -15.92 24.58 17.50
N MET A 161 -15.70 23.26 17.53
CA MET A 161 -14.36 22.68 17.34
C MET A 161 -13.86 22.91 15.91
N LYS A 162 -12.57 23.15 15.74
CA LYS A 162 -11.91 23.22 14.43
C LYS A 162 -11.60 21.83 13.89
N GLU A 163 -11.50 21.70 12.56
CA GLU A 163 -11.09 20.45 11.89
C GLU A 163 -9.83 19.81 12.49
N GLU A 164 -8.84 20.63 12.87
CA GLU A 164 -7.61 20.16 13.50
C GLU A 164 -7.83 19.50 14.88
N GLU A 165 -8.77 20.03 15.67
CA GLU A 165 -9.13 19.47 16.97
C GLU A 165 -9.87 18.15 16.80
N VAL A 166 -10.81 18.09 15.85
CA VAL A 166 -11.53 16.86 15.49
C VAL A 166 -10.55 15.79 15.01
N ARG A 167 -9.59 16.17 14.16
CA ARG A 167 -8.54 15.25 13.67
C ARG A 167 -7.75 14.62 14.81
N LYS A 168 -7.43 15.36 15.87
CA LYS A 168 -6.71 14.82 17.04
C LYS A 168 -7.57 13.84 17.86
N LEU A 169 -8.88 14.04 17.91
CA LEU A 169 -9.80 13.22 18.68
C LEU A 169 -10.23 11.94 17.96
N VAL A 170 -10.59 12.08 16.68
CA VAL A 170 -11.28 11.04 15.90
C VAL A 170 -10.40 10.50 14.78
N GLY A 171 -9.31 11.20 14.44
CA GLY A 171 -8.53 10.93 13.23
C GLY A 171 -9.14 11.58 12.00
N LEU A 172 -8.43 11.48 10.88
CA LEU A 172 -8.96 11.88 9.57
C LEU A 172 -9.68 10.70 8.91
N PRO A 173 -10.82 10.94 8.26
CA PRO A 173 -11.45 9.92 7.44
C PRO A 173 -10.63 9.68 6.15
N ARG A 174 -11.08 8.72 5.35
CA ARG A 174 -10.60 8.53 3.97
C ARG A 174 -10.92 9.77 3.15
N GLU A 175 -10.06 10.11 2.19
CA GLU A 175 -10.26 11.29 1.34
C GLU A 175 -11.60 11.23 0.58
N ASP A 176 -11.96 10.06 0.03
CA ASP A 176 -13.24 9.87 -0.67
C ASP A 176 -14.46 9.94 0.27
N TRP A 177 -14.25 9.98 1.58
CA TRP A 177 -15.28 10.11 2.63
C TRP A 177 -15.39 11.53 3.17
N ILE A 178 -14.60 12.46 2.62
CA ILE A 178 -14.77 13.90 2.82
C ILE A 178 -15.60 14.43 1.65
N LYS A 179 -16.77 14.98 1.95
CA LYS A 179 -17.69 15.55 0.95
C LYS A 179 -17.78 17.05 1.12
N GLN A 180 -17.76 17.78 0.02
CA GLN A 180 -18.15 19.19 0.01
C GLN A 180 -19.58 19.30 -0.50
N VAL A 181 -20.42 20.02 0.22
CA VAL A 181 -21.83 20.23 -0.11
C VAL A 181 -22.08 21.73 -0.20
N VAL A 182 -22.61 22.19 -1.33
CA VAL A 182 -23.01 23.58 -1.50
C VAL A 182 -24.49 23.69 -1.19
N GLN A 183 -24.85 24.46 -0.18
CA GLN A 183 -26.23 24.73 0.20
C GLN A 183 -26.39 26.21 0.52
N ASN A 184 -27.43 26.85 -0.05
CA ASN A 184 -27.71 28.28 0.16
C ASN A 184 -26.50 29.20 -0.11
N ASN A 185 -25.75 28.92 -1.19
CA ASN A 185 -24.54 29.66 -1.57
C ASN A 185 -23.40 29.62 -0.53
N ARG A 186 -23.41 28.63 0.38
CA ARG A 186 -22.35 28.35 1.35
C ARG A 186 -21.81 26.94 1.13
N VAL A 187 -20.50 26.76 1.35
CA VAL A 187 -19.82 25.47 1.20
C VAL A 187 -19.65 24.84 2.58
N TYR A 188 -20.18 23.64 2.74
CA TYR A 188 -20.04 22.81 3.92
C TYR A 188 -19.11 21.64 3.62
N SER A 189 -18.35 21.20 4.63
CA SER A 189 -17.53 19.99 4.56
C SER A 189 -18.15 18.92 5.48
N VAL A 190 -18.23 17.68 5.00
CA VAL A 190 -18.78 16.55 5.75
C VAL A 190 -17.73 15.46 5.80
N TRP A 191 -17.30 15.11 7.01
CA TRP A 191 -16.36 14.03 7.26
C TRP A 191 -17.13 12.80 7.71
N ILE A 192 -17.12 11.77 6.88
CA ILE A 192 -17.81 10.50 7.14
C ILE A 192 -16.81 9.50 7.72
N TYR A 193 -17.22 8.76 8.74
CA TYR A 193 -16.39 7.75 9.40
C TYR A 193 -17.10 6.41 9.47
N PRO A 194 -16.42 5.30 9.13
CA PRO A 194 -17.01 3.97 9.20
C PRO A 194 -17.09 3.53 10.66
N LYS A 195 -18.17 2.85 11.01
CA LYS A 195 -18.35 2.20 12.31
C LYS A 195 -18.12 0.69 12.19
N SER A 196 -17.78 0.05 13.30
CA SER A 196 -17.58 -1.40 13.36
C SER A 196 -18.87 -2.19 13.13
N ASP A 197 -20.04 -1.58 13.34
CA ASP A 197 -21.35 -2.17 13.06
C ASP A 197 -21.71 -2.20 11.56
N GLY A 198 -20.87 -1.63 10.69
CA GLY A 198 -21.12 -1.50 9.26
C GLY A 198 -21.90 -0.25 8.85
N GLY A 199 -22.33 0.58 9.81
CA GLY A 199 -22.88 1.91 9.55
C GLY A 199 -21.80 2.98 9.42
N ALA A 200 -22.23 4.25 9.40
CA ALA A 200 -21.31 5.39 9.39
C ALA A 200 -21.79 6.52 10.29
N SER A 201 -20.85 7.29 10.82
CA SER A 201 -21.10 8.58 11.46
C SER A 201 -20.59 9.72 10.59
N ALA A 202 -21.07 10.94 10.85
CA ALA A 202 -20.67 12.13 10.11
C ALA A 202 -20.46 13.33 11.04
N ILE A 203 -19.43 14.11 10.75
CA ILE A 203 -19.15 15.41 11.36
C ILE A 203 -19.25 16.47 10.27
N TYR A 204 -20.00 17.53 10.54
CA TYR A 204 -20.31 18.57 9.57
C TYR A 204 -19.64 19.89 9.97
N PHE A 205 -19.01 20.53 9.00
CA PHE A 205 -18.24 21.75 9.17
C PHE A 205 -18.79 22.89 8.31
N ASP A 206 -18.89 24.08 8.89
CA ASP A 206 -19.15 25.36 8.22
C ASP A 206 -17.85 26.17 8.36
N ASN A 207 -17.20 26.49 7.24
CA ASN A 207 -15.92 27.21 7.23
C ASN A 207 -14.85 26.59 8.17
N GLY A 208 -14.76 25.26 8.20
CA GLY A 208 -13.77 24.52 9.00
C GLY A 208 -14.10 24.38 10.49
N VAL A 209 -15.31 24.77 10.89
CA VAL A 209 -15.79 24.69 12.28
C VAL A 209 -16.98 23.74 12.38
N VAL A 210 -16.96 22.81 13.34
CA VAL A 210 -18.05 21.86 13.57
C VAL A 210 -19.34 22.61 13.88
N TYR A 211 -20.40 22.37 13.10
CA TYR A 211 -21.74 22.86 13.40
C TYR A 211 -22.72 21.75 13.76
N HIS A 212 -22.47 20.52 13.32
CA HIS A 212 -23.33 19.38 13.59
C HIS A 212 -22.55 18.05 13.61
N THR A 213 -23.05 17.07 14.36
CA THR A 213 -22.56 15.69 14.40
C THR A 213 -23.73 14.73 14.32
N ASN A 214 -23.55 13.62 13.59
CA ASN A 214 -24.54 12.55 13.50
C ASN A 214 -23.85 11.19 13.63
N TRP A 215 -24.05 10.51 14.75
CA TRP A 215 -23.49 9.17 14.98
C TRP A 215 -24.05 8.10 14.03
N ASN A 216 -25.29 8.28 13.57
CA ASN A 216 -26.02 7.33 12.72
C ASN A 216 -26.29 7.95 11.34
N ALA A 217 -25.25 8.52 10.73
CA ALA A 217 -25.33 9.13 9.40
C ALA A 217 -25.67 8.11 8.30
N ALA A 218 -25.27 6.85 8.47
CA ALA A 218 -25.75 5.72 7.68
C ALA A 218 -26.04 4.51 8.58
N ALA A 219 -27.16 3.85 8.32
CA ALA A 219 -27.55 2.62 9.00
C ALA A 219 -26.67 1.44 8.53
N PRO A 220 -26.39 0.46 9.41
CA PRO A 220 -25.72 -0.76 8.99
C PRO A 220 -26.60 -1.53 7.98
N PRO A 221 -25.99 -2.29 7.05
CA PRO A 221 -26.75 -3.13 6.14
C PRO A 221 -27.63 -4.11 6.94
N ALA A 222 -28.86 -4.32 6.50
CA ALA A 222 -29.76 -5.29 7.12
C ALA A 222 -29.11 -6.68 7.12
N PRO A 223 -29.24 -7.47 8.20
CA PRO A 223 -28.69 -8.83 8.23
C PRO A 223 -29.27 -9.60 7.05
N ALA A 224 -28.39 -10.18 6.23
CA ALA A 224 -28.80 -10.99 5.10
C ALA A 224 -29.69 -12.11 5.63
N THR A 225 -30.97 -12.10 5.25
CA THR A 225 -31.87 -13.21 5.52
C THR A 225 -31.35 -14.41 4.74
N SER A 226 -30.75 -15.37 5.45
CA SER A 226 -30.41 -16.67 4.87
C SER A 226 -31.71 -17.29 4.33
N LYS A 227 -31.80 -17.42 3.01
CA LYS A 227 -32.79 -18.29 2.37
C LYS A 227 -32.21 -19.68 2.22
#